data_AF-A0AAW8NLX1-F1
#
_entry.id   AF-A0AAW8NLX1-F1
#
_cell.length_a   1.000
_cell.length_b   1.000
_cell.length_c   1.000
_cell.angle_alpha   90.00
_cell.angle_beta   90.00
_cell.angle_gamma   90.00
#
_symmetry.space_group_name_H-M   'P 1'
#
loop_
_entity.id
_entity.type
_entity.pdbx_description
1 polymer ?
#
loop_
_entity_poly.entity_id
_entity_poly.type
_entity_poly.pdbx_seq_one_letter_code
_entity_poly.pdbx_strand_id
1 'polypeptide(L)'
;MTRSIKAYQSLLLATFIAPLPAFAMASDTTNVLLLAITLAGFSILNLALNGLFYFTGKYHSRNFAKMHALIAIIPAIISLFIALIYFDTAGAISMNIGVIIVSIGLSLLPLQLNLSAHKAPTKHTALIIALAAIVLLLAAYYIAPIAILAIACGHVALTSQADIKVKFIALSTLAIAYGYLGYWGYQIVQFS
;
A
#
# COMPACT_ATOMS: atom_id res chain seq x y z
N MET A 1 -10.82 19.40 -23.35
CA MET A 1 -9.72 19.08 -22.40
C MET A 1 -10.16 18.87 -20.95
N THR A 2 -11.45 18.95 -20.59
CA THR A 2 -11.93 18.82 -19.19
C THR A 2 -12.40 17.40 -18.79
N ARG A 3 -12.59 16.49 -19.76
CA ARG A 3 -13.08 15.12 -19.51
C ARG A 3 -12.02 14.17 -18.96
N SER A 4 -10.74 14.31 -19.33
CA SER A 4 -9.69 13.38 -18.88
C SER A 4 -9.27 13.61 -17.42
N ILE A 5 -9.26 14.87 -16.96
CA ILE A 5 -8.95 15.22 -15.56
C ILE A 5 -9.94 14.59 -14.58
N LYS A 6 -11.25 14.64 -14.90
CA LYS A 6 -12.29 14.02 -14.06
C LYS A 6 -12.19 12.49 -14.02
N ALA A 7 -11.86 11.86 -15.15
CA ALA A 7 -11.66 10.41 -15.22
C ALA A 7 -10.41 9.95 -14.46
N TYR A 8 -9.35 10.77 -14.48
CA TYR A 8 -8.12 10.53 -13.76
C TYR A 8 -8.28 10.69 -12.25
N GLN A 9 -8.98 11.74 -11.83
CA GLN A 9 -9.38 11.95 -10.44
C GLN A 9 -10.24 10.80 -9.93
N SER A 10 -11.24 10.36 -10.68
CA SER A 10 -12.11 9.25 -10.25
C SER A 10 -11.39 7.90 -10.19
N LEU A 11 -10.41 7.65 -11.07
CA LEU A 11 -9.64 6.40 -11.06
C LEU A 11 -8.60 6.34 -9.92
N LEU A 12 -8.01 7.49 -9.57
CA LEU A 12 -7.12 7.65 -8.41
C LEU A 12 -7.89 7.70 -7.08
N LEU A 13 -9.08 8.31 -7.05
CA LEU A 13 -10.04 8.20 -5.95
C LEU A 13 -10.43 6.74 -5.70
N ALA A 14 -10.71 6.00 -6.78
CA ALA A 14 -11.07 4.58 -6.70
C ALA A 14 -9.92 3.71 -6.19
N THR A 15 -8.67 4.19 -6.21
CA THR A 15 -7.52 3.45 -5.69
C THR A 15 -7.19 3.72 -4.22
N PHE A 16 -7.93 4.57 -3.49
CA PHE A 16 -7.75 4.84 -2.05
C PHE A 16 -6.32 5.26 -1.60
N ILE A 17 -5.44 5.67 -2.51
CA ILE A 17 -3.99 5.80 -2.23
C ILE A 17 -3.52 7.26 -2.05
N ALA A 18 -4.32 8.30 -2.32
CA ALA A 18 -3.83 9.68 -2.31
C ALA A 18 -4.39 10.56 -1.18
N PRO A 19 -3.55 11.35 -0.47
CA PRO A 19 -4.02 12.42 0.39
C PRO A 19 -4.62 13.56 -0.46
N LEU A 20 -5.90 13.86 -0.24
CA LEU A 20 -6.68 14.88 -0.96
C LEU A 20 -6.16 16.33 -0.98
N PRO A 21 -5.32 16.84 -0.05
CA PRO A 21 -4.98 18.27 -0.06
C PRO A 21 -4.16 18.73 -1.28
N ALA A 22 -3.56 17.81 -2.04
CA ALA A 22 -2.65 18.14 -3.12
C ALA A 22 -3.31 18.39 -4.49
N PHE A 23 -4.62 18.09 -4.64
CA PHE A 23 -5.30 18.21 -5.94
C PHE A 23 -5.91 19.58 -6.23
N ALA A 24 -5.72 20.57 -5.35
CA ALA A 24 -6.18 21.94 -5.58
C ALA A 24 -5.20 22.78 -6.44
N MET A 25 -4.04 22.26 -6.85
CA MET A 25 -3.02 23.02 -7.60
C MET A 25 -2.80 22.43 -9.00
N ALA A 26 -3.54 22.98 -9.97
CA ALA A 26 -3.59 22.56 -11.36
C ALA A 26 -2.33 22.94 -12.17
N SER A 27 -1.27 22.16 -12.04
CA SER A 27 -0.08 22.19 -12.92
C SER A 27 0.33 20.77 -13.28
N ASP A 28 0.72 20.53 -14.54
CA ASP A 28 1.26 19.23 -14.98
C ASP A 28 2.47 18.81 -14.15
N THR A 29 3.26 19.77 -13.67
CA THR A 29 4.40 19.52 -12.79
C THR A 29 3.97 18.98 -11.43
N THR A 30 2.83 19.45 -10.90
CA THR A 30 2.26 18.97 -9.63
C THR A 30 1.75 17.55 -9.76
N ASN A 31 1.11 17.20 -10.89
CA ASN A 31 0.62 15.83 -11.14
C ASN A 31 1.77 14.82 -11.29
N VAL A 32 2.82 15.23 -12.01
CA VAL A 32 4.07 14.46 -12.19
C VAL A 32 4.74 14.18 -10.84
N LEU A 33 4.85 15.20 -9.99
CA LEU A 33 5.46 15.07 -8.67
C LEU A 33 4.60 14.25 -7.70
N LEU A 34 3.27 14.42 -7.76
CA LEU A 34 2.35 13.70 -6.89
C LEU A 34 2.37 12.20 -7.15
N LEU A 35 2.45 11.78 -8.42
CA LEU A 35 2.59 10.37 -8.78
C LEU A 35 3.88 9.78 -8.22
N ALA A 36 5.00 10.49 -8.39
CA ALA A 36 6.30 10.08 -7.84
C ALA A 36 6.26 9.94 -6.31
N ILE A 37 5.74 10.95 -5.60
CA ILE A 37 5.64 10.94 -4.13
C ILE A 37 4.73 9.81 -3.65
N THR A 38 3.59 9.62 -4.31
CA THR A 38 2.62 8.59 -3.94
C THR A 38 3.20 7.19 -4.12
N LEU A 39 3.86 6.94 -5.26
CA LEU A 39 4.47 5.65 -5.55
C LEU A 39 5.71 5.38 -4.68
N ALA A 40 6.52 6.41 -4.42
CA ALA A 40 7.65 6.32 -3.51
C ALA A 40 7.19 6.04 -2.07
N GLY A 41 6.12 6.72 -1.61
CA GLY A 41 5.51 6.49 -0.31
C GLY A 41 5.00 5.05 -0.18
N PHE A 42 4.26 4.56 -1.18
CA PHE A 42 3.84 3.17 -1.24
C PHE A 42 5.04 2.20 -1.19
N SER A 43 6.10 2.49 -1.94
CA SER A 43 7.30 1.66 -2.01
C SER A 43 8.02 1.55 -0.66
N ILE A 44 8.17 2.66 0.07
CA ILE A 44 8.76 2.69 1.41
C ILE A 44 7.92 1.87 2.39
N LEU A 45 6.60 2.06 2.34
CA LEU A 45 5.68 1.32 3.20
C LEU A 45 5.65 -0.18 2.88
N ASN A 46 5.70 -0.53 1.60
CA ASN A 46 5.82 -1.91 1.15
C ASN A 46 7.15 -2.53 1.60
N LEU A 47 8.25 -1.77 1.59
CA LEU A 47 9.54 -2.22 2.14
C LEU A 47 9.45 -2.48 3.65
N ALA A 48 8.75 -1.63 4.41
CA ALA A 48 8.51 -1.85 5.84
C ALA A 48 7.71 -3.14 6.09
N LEU A 49 6.67 -3.40 5.28
CA LEU A 49 5.92 -4.66 5.34
C LEU A 49 6.78 -5.87 4.96
N ASN A 50 7.64 -5.74 3.94
CA ASN A 50 8.60 -6.78 3.58
C ASN A 50 9.50 -7.14 4.77
N GLY A 51 10.05 -6.14 5.45
CA GLY A 51 10.84 -6.37 6.67
C GLY A 51 10.02 -7.09 7.74
N LEU A 52 8.82 -6.62 8.04
CA LEU A 52 7.94 -7.22 9.05
C LEU A 52 7.62 -8.69 8.74
N PHE A 53 7.25 -9.01 7.50
CA PHE A 53 6.91 -10.38 7.11
C PHE A 53 8.13 -11.30 7.01
N TYR A 54 9.30 -10.75 6.70
CA TYR A 54 10.55 -11.48 6.76
C TYR A 54 10.93 -11.85 8.19
N PHE A 55 10.97 -10.87 9.11
CA PHE A 55 11.34 -11.12 10.51
C PHE A 55 10.35 -12.03 11.24
N THR A 56 9.07 -11.97 10.87
CA THR A 56 8.03 -12.84 11.43
C THR A 56 7.99 -14.24 10.80
N GLY A 57 8.81 -14.51 9.78
CA GLY A 57 8.93 -15.83 9.14
C GLY A 57 7.79 -16.17 8.18
N LYS A 58 6.94 -15.20 7.80
CA LYS A 58 5.81 -15.43 6.88
C LYS A 58 6.26 -15.77 5.46
N TYR A 59 7.40 -15.25 5.04
CA TYR A 59 8.01 -15.58 3.75
C TYR A 59 8.60 -16.98 3.67
N HIS A 60 8.52 -17.81 4.72
CA HIS A 60 8.77 -19.25 4.56
C HIS A 60 7.74 -19.90 3.62
N SER A 61 6.50 -19.39 3.59
CA SER A 61 5.48 -19.86 2.64
C SER A 61 5.65 -19.19 1.27
N ARG A 62 5.92 -20.01 0.25
CA ARG A 62 6.04 -19.54 -1.15
C ARG A 62 4.74 -18.94 -1.67
N ASN A 63 3.59 -19.45 -1.23
CA ASN A 63 2.29 -18.91 -1.63
C ASN A 63 2.06 -17.50 -1.04
N PHE A 64 2.48 -17.27 0.20
CA PHE A 64 2.37 -15.95 0.84
C PHE A 64 3.25 -14.92 0.13
N ALA A 65 4.51 -15.27 -0.15
CA ALA A 65 5.44 -14.41 -0.87
C ALA A 65 4.93 -14.04 -2.28
N LYS A 66 4.40 -15.02 -3.02
CA LYS A 66 3.77 -14.78 -4.34
C LYS A 66 2.57 -13.85 -4.25
N MET A 67 1.67 -14.10 -3.29
CA MET A 67 0.47 -13.30 -3.13
C MET A 67 0.79 -11.85 -2.74
N HIS A 68 1.73 -11.63 -1.81
CA HIS A 68 2.17 -10.28 -1.44
C HIS A 68 2.83 -9.58 -2.64
N ALA A 69 3.72 -10.25 -3.37
CA ALA A 69 4.33 -9.65 -4.57
C ALA A 69 3.29 -9.29 -5.64
N LEU A 70 2.29 -10.14 -5.87
CA LEU A 70 1.20 -9.88 -6.81
C LEU A 70 0.34 -8.69 -6.40
N ILE A 71 0.07 -8.51 -5.10
CA ILE A 71 -0.69 -7.34 -4.63
C ILE A 71 0.17 -6.08 -4.73
N ALA A 72 1.46 -6.18 -4.37
CA ALA A 72 2.37 -5.04 -4.34
C ALA A 72 2.70 -4.49 -5.74
N ILE A 73 2.66 -5.31 -6.79
CA ILE A 73 2.99 -4.86 -8.15
C ILE A 73 1.85 -4.06 -8.81
N ILE A 74 0.60 -4.19 -8.34
CA ILE A 74 -0.57 -3.53 -8.94
C ILE A 74 -0.41 -2.00 -8.99
N PRO A 75 -0.06 -1.30 -7.88
CA PRO A 75 0.17 0.15 -7.92
C PRO A 75 1.27 0.58 -8.89
N ALA A 76 2.33 -0.23 -9.03
CA ALA A 76 3.43 0.07 -9.95
C ALA A 76 2.98 -0.03 -11.42
N ILE A 77 2.18 -1.04 -11.76
CA ILE A 77 1.62 -1.21 -13.11
C ILE A 77 0.65 -0.07 -13.43
N ILE A 78 -0.25 0.27 -12.51
CA ILE A 78 -1.19 1.38 -12.69
C ILE A 78 -0.43 2.70 -12.94
N SER A 79 0.61 2.96 -12.13
CA SER A 79 1.44 4.15 -12.26
C SER A 79 2.19 4.20 -13.59
N LEU A 80 2.61 3.05 -14.13
CA LEU A 80 3.22 2.95 -15.45
C LEU A 80 2.26 3.35 -16.57
N PHE A 81 1.04 2.80 -16.58
CA PHE A 81 0.02 3.16 -17.58
C PHE A 81 -0.32 4.64 -17.51
N ILE A 82 -0.47 5.16 -16.30
CA ILE A 82 -0.71 6.57 -16.06
C ILE A 82 0.42 7.43 -16.66
N ALA A 83 1.68 7.12 -16.34
CA ALA A 83 2.82 7.90 -16.81
C ALA A 83 2.95 7.89 -18.34
N LEU A 84 2.59 6.78 -18.99
CA LEU A 84 2.64 6.65 -20.45
C LEU A 84 1.49 7.35 -21.18
N ILE A 85 0.32 7.47 -20.55
CA ILE A 85 -0.88 8.07 -21.19
C ILE A 85 -0.93 9.58 -20.98
N TYR A 86 -0.44 10.08 -19.85
CA TYR A 86 -0.71 11.46 -19.40
C TYR A 86 0.50 12.39 -19.37
N PHE A 87 1.74 11.91 -19.53
CA PHE A 87 2.91 12.78 -19.53
C PHE A 87 3.47 12.95 -20.94
N ASP A 88 3.47 14.18 -21.43
CA ASP A 88 3.93 14.52 -22.78
C ASP A 88 5.42 14.92 -22.85
N THR A 89 6.07 15.16 -21.70
CA THR A 89 7.48 15.58 -21.66
C THR A 89 8.42 14.45 -21.25
N ALA A 90 9.50 14.27 -22.02
CA ALA A 90 10.51 13.24 -21.78
C ALA A 90 11.13 13.30 -20.37
N GLY A 91 11.28 14.51 -19.80
CA GLY A 91 11.77 14.69 -18.43
C GLY A 91 10.81 14.15 -17.36
N ALA A 92 9.50 14.40 -17.50
CA ALA A 92 8.48 13.91 -16.59
C ALA A 92 8.33 12.38 -16.64
N ILE A 93 8.44 11.81 -17.83
CA ILE A 93 8.45 10.37 -18.06
C ILE A 93 9.71 9.74 -17.42
N SER A 94 10.89 10.30 -17.68
CA SER A 94 12.16 9.78 -17.15
C SER A 94 12.20 9.76 -15.61
N MET A 95 11.72 10.82 -14.96
CA MET A 95 11.67 10.91 -13.50
C MET A 95 10.75 9.84 -12.89
N ASN A 96 9.55 9.64 -13.45
CA ASN A 96 8.60 8.67 -12.93
C ASN A 96 8.97 7.23 -13.27
N ILE A 97 9.60 6.97 -14.42
CA ILE A 97 10.11 5.64 -14.77
C ILE A 97 11.11 5.15 -13.72
N GLY A 98 12.00 6.01 -13.22
CA GLY A 98 12.93 5.64 -12.15
C GLY A 98 12.21 5.14 -10.89
N VAL A 99 11.21 5.87 -10.43
CA VAL A 99 10.40 5.49 -9.25
C VAL A 99 9.58 4.23 -9.53
N ILE A 100 9.05 4.07 -10.74
CA ILE A 100 8.30 2.86 -11.14
C ILE A 100 9.21 1.63 -11.14
N ILE A 101 10.43 1.72 -11.68
CA ILE A 101 11.40 0.61 -11.67
C ILE A 101 11.73 0.21 -10.23
N VAL A 102 12.00 1.19 -9.37
CA VAL A 102 12.26 0.94 -7.94
C VAL A 102 11.04 0.28 -7.28
N SER A 103 9.84 0.78 -7.57
CA SER A 103 8.59 0.20 -7.04
C SER A 103 8.37 -1.23 -7.50
N ILE A 104 8.66 -1.57 -8.76
CA ILE A 104 8.58 -2.94 -9.28
C ILE A 104 9.60 -3.83 -8.55
N GLY A 105 10.84 -3.37 -8.42
CA GLY A 105 11.89 -4.10 -7.69
C GLY A 105 11.48 -4.41 -6.25
N LEU A 106 10.98 -3.42 -5.52
CA LEU A 106 10.49 -3.58 -4.16
C LEU A 106 9.22 -4.43 -4.06
N SER A 107 8.41 -4.48 -5.12
CA SER A 107 7.23 -5.35 -5.19
C SER A 107 7.60 -6.82 -5.43
N LEU A 108 8.71 -7.09 -6.11
CA LEU A 108 9.24 -8.44 -6.34
C LEU A 108 10.13 -8.94 -5.19
N LEU A 109 10.53 -8.05 -4.30
CA LEU A 109 11.36 -8.33 -3.13
C LEU A 109 10.83 -9.47 -2.22
N PRO A 110 9.51 -9.64 -1.99
CA PRO A 110 8.98 -10.81 -1.25
C PRO A 110 9.43 -12.16 -1.84
N LEU A 111 9.56 -12.26 -3.16
CA LEU A 111 9.97 -13.49 -3.84
C LEU A 111 11.45 -13.80 -3.62
N GLN A 112 12.29 -12.76 -3.56
CA GLN A 112 13.71 -12.91 -3.25
C GLN A 112 13.90 -13.26 -1.77
N LEU A 113 13.17 -12.58 -0.88
CA LEU A 113 13.20 -12.85 0.56
C LEU A 113 12.72 -14.27 0.91
N ASN A 114 11.80 -14.84 0.12
CA ASN A 114 11.40 -16.25 0.28
C ASN A 114 12.58 -17.22 0.11
N LEU A 115 13.49 -16.94 -0.84
CA LEU A 115 14.67 -17.77 -1.07
C LEU A 115 15.65 -17.72 0.11
N SER A 116 15.72 -16.58 0.80
CA SER A 116 16.57 -16.37 1.98
C SER A 116 15.86 -16.67 3.32
N ALA A 117 14.56 -16.97 3.31
CA ALA A 117 13.76 -17.16 4.52
C ALA A 117 13.82 -18.61 5.02
N HIS A 118 14.86 -18.93 5.80
CA HIS A 118 15.01 -20.25 6.44
C HIS A 118 14.26 -20.38 7.78
N LYS A 119 13.73 -19.27 8.31
CA LYS A 119 13.09 -19.23 9.63
C LYS A 119 11.59 -19.53 9.54
N ALA A 120 11.14 -20.60 10.18
CA ALA A 120 9.73 -20.96 10.27
C ALA A 120 8.94 -19.97 11.16
N PRO A 121 7.62 -19.77 10.91
CA PRO A 121 6.77 -18.93 11.75
C PRO A 121 6.74 -19.44 13.20
N THR A 122 6.84 -18.54 14.16
CA THR A 122 6.76 -18.86 15.59
C THR A 122 5.34 -18.65 16.13
N LYS A 123 5.02 -19.18 17.32
CA LYS A 123 3.72 -18.95 17.98
C LYS A 123 3.41 -17.46 18.22
N HIS A 124 4.44 -16.61 18.34
CA HIS A 124 4.28 -15.16 18.55
C HIS A 124 4.17 -14.37 17.24
N THR A 125 4.40 -14.99 16.09
CA THR A 125 4.31 -14.34 14.77
C THR A 125 2.97 -13.63 14.57
N ALA A 126 1.85 -14.28 14.91
CA ALA A 126 0.53 -13.69 14.76
C ALA A 126 0.32 -12.46 15.68
N LEU A 127 0.89 -12.49 16.89
CA LEU A 127 0.81 -11.40 17.86
C LEU A 127 1.64 -10.19 17.41
N ILE A 128 2.86 -10.42 16.91
CA ILE A 128 3.74 -9.36 16.38
C ILE A 128 3.08 -8.66 15.19
N ILE A 129 2.45 -9.42 14.28
CA ILE A 129 1.74 -8.84 13.13
C ILE A 129 0.49 -8.07 13.58
N ALA A 130 -0.24 -8.55 14.60
CA ALA A 130 -1.39 -7.84 15.15
C ALA A 130 -0.98 -6.52 15.84
N LEU A 131 0.12 -6.52 16.61
CA LEU A 131 0.68 -5.29 17.19
C LEU A 131 1.14 -4.31 16.11
N ALA A 132 1.82 -4.81 15.07
CA ALA A 132 2.19 -3.98 13.93
C ALA A 132 0.97 -3.38 13.23
N ALA A 133 -0.13 -4.13 13.11
CA ALA A 133 -1.39 -3.62 12.56
C ALA A 133 -1.98 -2.46 13.40
N ILE A 134 -1.91 -2.55 14.74
CA ILE A 134 -2.33 -1.45 15.62
C ILE A 134 -1.44 -0.22 15.43
N VAL A 135 -0.12 -0.40 15.39
CA VAL A 135 0.83 0.71 15.18
C VAL A 135 0.60 1.38 13.83
N LEU A 136 0.38 0.58 12.77
CA LEU A 136 0.04 1.10 11.44
C LEU A 136 -1.31 1.82 11.44
N LEU A 137 -2.30 1.34 12.20
CA LEU A 137 -3.59 2.01 12.34
C LEU A 137 -3.47 3.36 13.07
N LEU A 138 -2.64 3.44 14.12
CA LEU A 138 -2.33 4.70 14.79
C LEU A 138 -1.61 5.67 13.85
N ALA A 139 -0.66 5.17 13.06
CA ALA A 139 0.01 5.95 12.03
C ALA A 139 -0.95 6.41 10.91
N ALA A 140 -1.99 5.61 10.63
CA ALA A 140 -3.00 5.94 9.63
C ALA A 140 -3.85 7.16 9.99
N TYR A 141 -3.92 7.53 11.27
CA TYR A 141 -4.55 8.77 11.71
C TYR A 141 -3.82 10.01 11.16
N TYR A 142 -2.49 9.93 10.98
CA TYR A 142 -1.69 11.01 10.40
C TYR A 142 -1.55 10.88 8.88
N ILE A 143 -1.50 9.65 8.36
CA ILE A 143 -1.31 9.37 6.94
C ILE A 143 -2.35 8.33 6.51
N ALA A 144 -3.50 8.81 6.02
CA ALA A 144 -4.66 7.99 5.67
C ALA A 144 -4.37 6.70 4.85
N PRO A 145 -3.52 6.70 3.79
CA PRO A 145 -3.29 5.49 2.99
C PRO A 145 -2.58 4.36 3.74
N ILE A 146 -1.97 4.63 4.91
CA ILE A 146 -1.40 3.58 5.77
C ILE A 146 -2.49 2.64 6.33
N ALA A 147 -3.75 3.08 6.39
CA ALA A 147 -4.88 2.26 6.82
C ALA A 147 -5.02 0.97 6.00
N ILE A 148 -4.73 1.01 4.69
CA ILE A 148 -4.78 -0.17 3.81
C ILE A 148 -3.77 -1.23 4.25
N LEU A 149 -2.60 -0.79 4.69
CA LEU A 149 -1.53 -1.68 5.16
C LEU A 149 -1.85 -2.26 6.53
N ALA A 150 -2.48 -1.47 7.42
CA ALA A 150 -3.02 -1.96 8.68
C ALA A 150 -4.06 -3.06 8.45
N ILE A 151 -4.94 -2.90 7.45
CA ILE A 151 -5.93 -3.92 7.04
C ILE A 151 -5.25 -5.17 6.51
N ALA A 152 -4.24 -5.01 5.65
CA ALA A 152 -3.46 -6.13 5.12
C ALA A 152 -2.81 -6.92 6.27
N CYS A 153 -2.11 -6.24 7.19
CA CYS A 153 -1.53 -6.88 8.38
C CYS A 153 -2.60 -7.55 9.26
N GLY A 154 -3.76 -6.93 9.46
CA GLY A 154 -4.88 -7.51 10.22
C GLY A 154 -5.37 -8.84 9.62
N HIS A 155 -5.55 -8.92 8.30
CA HIS A 155 -5.92 -10.16 7.60
C HIS A 155 -4.83 -11.22 7.69
N VAL A 156 -3.57 -10.82 7.55
CA VAL A 156 -2.43 -11.75 7.69
C VAL A 156 -2.33 -12.27 9.13
N ALA A 157 -2.60 -11.45 10.15
CA ALA A 157 -2.65 -11.90 11.55
C ALA A 157 -3.76 -12.94 11.78
N LEU A 158 -4.96 -12.74 11.21
CA LEU A 158 -6.08 -13.68 11.34
C LEU A 158 -5.81 -15.04 10.69
N THR A 159 -5.18 -15.05 9.52
CA THR A 159 -4.85 -16.28 8.79
C THR A 159 -3.67 -17.07 9.39
N SER A 160 -2.93 -16.47 10.33
CA SER A 160 -1.66 -16.99 10.85
C SER A 160 -1.76 -17.90 12.08
N GLN A 161 -2.86 -18.66 12.24
CA GLN A 161 -3.15 -19.48 13.44
C GLN A 161 -3.09 -18.65 14.74
N ALA A 162 -4.02 -17.70 14.84
CA ALA A 162 -4.15 -16.82 15.99
C ALA A 162 -4.92 -17.48 17.14
N ASP A 163 -4.34 -17.42 18.33
CA ASP A 163 -5.01 -17.57 19.63
C ASP A 163 -6.26 -16.65 19.69
N ILE A 164 -7.28 -17.00 20.48
CA ILE A 164 -8.57 -16.27 20.52
C ILE A 164 -8.35 -14.78 20.80
N LYS A 165 -7.36 -14.45 21.64
CA LYS A 165 -6.96 -13.08 21.99
C LYS A 165 -6.42 -12.31 20.78
N VAL A 166 -5.58 -12.95 19.97
CA VAL A 166 -4.99 -12.34 18.77
C VAL A 166 -6.05 -12.18 17.68
N LYS A 167 -6.99 -13.12 17.57
CA LYS A 167 -8.16 -12.97 16.68
C LYS A 167 -9.01 -11.77 17.06
N PHE A 168 -9.31 -11.60 18.35
CA PHE A 168 -10.09 -10.47 18.83
C PHE A 168 -9.39 -9.13 18.54
N ILE A 169 -8.08 -9.05 18.80
CA ILE A 169 -7.28 -7.86 18.50
C ILE A 169 -7.28 -7.56 16.99
N ALA A 170 -7.04 -8.56 16.15
CA ALA A 170 -7.00 -8.39 14.71
C ALA A 170 -8.37 -7.99 14.14
N LEU A 171 -9.47 -8.60 14.60
CA LEU A 171 -10.83 -8.23 14.21
C LEU A 171 -11.20 -6.80 14.66
N SER A 172 -10.85 -6.43 15.89
CA SER A 172 -11.10 -5.07 16.40
C SER A 172 -10.33 -4.04 15.58
N THR A 173 -9.05 -4.33 15.28
CA THR A 173 -8.21 -3.48 14.43
C THR A 173 -8.79 -3.36 13.02
N LEU A 174 -9.29 -4.46 12.44
CA LEU A 174 -9.94 -4.44 11.14
C LEU A 174 -11.24 -3.64 11.13
N ALA A 175 -12.11 -3.80 12.14
CA ALA A 175 -13.35 -3.04 12.24
C ALA A 175 -13.08 -1.53 12.28
N ILE A 176 -12.10 -1.10 13.07
CA ILE A 176 -11.69 0.31 13.14
C ILE A 176 -11.07 0.77 11.82
N ALA A 177 -10.18 -0.03 11.21
CA ALA A 177 -9.52 0.33 9.97
C ALA A 177 -10.49 0.43 8.78
N TYR A 178 -11.46 -0.48 8.67
CA TYR A 178 -12.53 -0.42 7.67
C TYR A 178 -13.47 0.76 7.92
N GLY A 179 -13.83 1.02 9.18
CA GLY A 179 -14.63 2.19 9.55
C GLY A 179 -13.91 3.50 9.18
N TYR A 180 -12.60 3.57 9.42
CA TYR A 180 -11.77 4.71 9.06
C TYR A 180 -11.67 4.90 7.54
N LEU A 181 -11.47 3.82 6.77
CA LEU A 181 -11.54 3.90 5.30
C LEU A 181 -12.93 4.30 4.80
N GLY A 182 -14.00 3.82 5.42
CA GLY A 182 -15.38 4.19 5.08
C GLY A 182 -15.63 5.69 5.33
N TYR A 183 -15.15 6.22 6.46
CA TYR A 183 -15.21 7.65 6.77
C TYR A 183 -14.44 8.48 5.74
N TRP A 184 -13.21 8.08 5.39
CA TRP A 184 -12.43 8.75 4.35
C TRP A 184 -13.10 8.64 2.98
N GLY A 185 -13.67 7.50 2.62
CA GLY A 185 -14.44 7.32 1.39
C GLY A 185 -15.66 8.25 1.34
N TYR A 186 -16.38 8.39 2.45
CA TYR A 186 -17.51 9.32 2.55
C TYR A 186 -17.07 10.79 2.39
N GLN A 187 -16.02 11.19 3.09
CA GLN A 187 -15.40 12.52 2.97
C GLN A 187 -15.03 12.79 1.51
N ILE A 188 -14.37 11.84 0.86
CA ILE A 188 -13.99 11.94 -0.55
C ILE A 188 -15.21 12.20 -1.45
N VAL A 189 -16.28 11.40 -1.31
CA VAL A 189 -17.50 11.55 -2.13
C VAL A 189 -18.21 12.88 -1.87
N GLN A 190 -18.17 13.38 -0.63
CA GLN A 190 -18.79 14.65 -0.29
C GLN A 190 -18.00 15.85 -0.81
N PHE A 191 -16.66 15.74 -0.91
CA PHE A 191 -15.75 16.82 -1.28
C PHE A 191 -15.20 16.72 -2.72
N SER A 192 -15.59 15.71 -3.51
CA SER A 192 -15.26 15.52 -4.94
C SER A 192 -16.35 16.03 -5.87
#